data_AF-E3EJN4-F1
#
_entry.id   AF-E3EJN4-F1
#
_cell.length_a   1.000
_cell.length_b   1.000
_cell.length_c   1.000
_cell.angle_alpha   90.00
_cell.angle_beta   90.00
_cell.angle_gamma   90.00
#
_symmetry.space_group_name_H-M   'P 1'
#
loop_
_entity.id
_entity.type
_entity.pdbx_description
1 polymer ?
#
loop_
_entity_poly.entity_id
_entity_poly.type
_entity_poly.pdbx_seq_one_letter_code
_entity_poly.pdbx_strand_id
1 'polypeptide(L)'
;MITTIKELIANHDIIASGFPAIADLSNYGTKGTPVHLTSLAPTILLEQGISEYYALELPRNTVFNNAEEIIAADLPVRKYCVSKVDNAAELDAVIVSRHQGTVNILKEQYPDAPVLENIMPADIKGKHVVGTLPPHLISSAGAYTPVTIKGFNYAVDGDLSGQELLDRMVISNQAIKLVEVN
;
A
#
# COMPACT_ATOMS: atom_id res chain seq x y z
N MET A 1 18.49 -12.77 1.96
CA MET A 1 17.64 -13.80 1.34
C MET A 1 16.25 -13.21 1.24
N ILE A 2 15.51 -13.48 0.17
CA ILE A 2 14.13 -13.04 0.04
C ILE A 2 13.28 -14.08 0.77
N THR A 3 12.55 -13.67 1.80
CA THR A 3 11.60 -14.55 2.51
C THR A 3 10.40 -14.83 1.62
N THR A 4 9.95 -16.08 1.53
CA THR A 4 8.72 -16.44 0.81
C THR A 4 7.52 -16.58 1.76
N ILE A 5 6.30 -16.61 1.21
CA ILE A 5 5.10 -16.83 2.02
C ILE A 5 5.11 -18.18 2.74
N LYS A 6 5.64 -19.26 2.13
CA LYS A 6 5.75 -20.55 2.83
C LYS A 6 6.75 -20.48 3.99
N GLU A 7 7.89 -19.83 3.78
CA GLU A 7 8.88 -19.62 4.85
C GLU A 7 8.30 -18.78 5.99
N LEU A 8 7.53 -17.73 5.67
CA LEU A 8 6.89 -16.90 6.68
C LEU A 8 5.87 -17.71 7.50
N ILE A 9 4.97 -18.44 6.84
CA ILE A 9 3.94 -19.27 7.48
C ILE A 9 4.56 -20.38 8.34
N ALA A 10 5.68 -20.97 7.91
CA ALA A 10 6.34 -22.03 8.65
C ALA A 10 6.95 -21.56 9.98
N ASN A 11 7.30 -20.28 10.07
CA ASN A 11 8.07 -19.71 11.18
C ASN A 11 7.27 -18.73 12.06
N HIS A 12 6.09 -18.30 11.63
CA HIS A 12 5.30 -17.28 12.31
C HIS A 12 3.81 -17.61 12.39
N ASP A 13 3.18 -17.10 13.46
CA ASP A 13 1.74 -17.03 13.57
C ASP A 13 1.27 -15.82 12.74
N ILE A 14 0.34 -16.04 11.80
CA ILE A 14 0.02 -15.05 10.78
C ILE A 14 -1.29 -14.34 11.15
N ILE A 15 -1.21 -13.03 11.34
CA ILE A 15 -2.38 -12.16 11.48
C ILE A 15 -2.56 -11.43 10.16
N ALA A 16 -3.41 -11.96 9.27
CA ALA A 16 -3.58 -11.41 7.93
C ALA A 16 -4.84 -10.54 7.76
N SER A 17 -4.74 -9.52 6.92
CA SER A 17 -5.84 -8.58 6.65
C SER A 17 -5.76 -7.95 5.25
N GLY A 18 -6.86 -7.34 4.81
CA GLY A 18 -6.96 -6.70 3.49
C GLY A 18 -7.78 -7.53 2.52
N PHE A 19 -7.24 -7.82 1.33
CA PHE A 19 -7.95 -8.59 0.31
C PHE A 19 -8.34 -9.98 0.84
N PRO A 20 -9.52 -10.51 0.51
CA PRO A 20 -10.04 -11.76 1.09
C PRO A 20 -9.03 -12.93 1.03
N ALA A 21 -8.45 -13.19 -0.14
CA ALA A 21 -7.46 -14.26 -0.32
C ALA A 21 -6.21 -14.09 0.57
N ILE A 22 -5.82 -12.85 0.89
CA ILE A 22 -4.71 -12.56 1.81
C ILE A 22 -5.16 -12.73 3.25
N ALA A 23 -6.34 -12.22 3.63
CA ALA A 23 -6.87 -12.35 4.98
C ALA A 23 -7.03 -13.82 5.41
N ASP A 24 -7.39 -14.70 4.48
CA ASP A 24 -7.52 -16.14 4.68
C ASP A 24 -6.19 -16.84 5.04
N LEU A 25 -5.03 -16.21 4.81
CA LEU A 25 -3.72 -16.74 5.22
C LEU A 25 -3.56 -16.84 6.74
N SER A 26 -4.41 -16.15 7.52
CA SER A 26 -4.44 -16.28 8.98
C SER A 26 -4.76 -17.70 9.44
N ASN A 27 -5.37 -18.53 8.58
CA ASN A 27 -5.69 -19.92 8.89
C ASN A 27 -4.49 -20.88 8.80
N TYR A 28 -3.32 -20.39 8.35
CA TYR A 28 -2.17 -21.24 8.00
C TYR A 28 -0.97 -21.04 8.93
N GLY A 29 -0.75 -19.83 9.46
CA GLY A 29 0.25 -19.59 10.49
C GLY A 29 -0.25 -20.09 11.83
N THR A 30 0.46 -21.00 12.48
CA THR A 30 0.02 -21.57 13.78
C THR A 30 1.15 -21.69 14.80
N LYS A 31 2.35 -21.21 14.48
CA LYS A 31 3.55 -21.39 15.30
C LYS A 31 4.44 -20.16 15.26
N GLY A 32 5.07 -19.83 16.38
CA GLY A 32 6.07 -18.75 16.45
C GLY A 32 5.48 -17.42 16.90
N THR A 33 6.24 -16.34 16.71
CA THR A 33 5.81 -14.99 17.08
C THR A 33 4.77 -14.48 16.09
N PRO A 34 3.65 -13.88 16.55
CA PRO A 34 2.66 -13.28 15.68
C PRO A 34 3.25 -12.17 14.81
N VAL A 35 2.94 -12.18 13.52
CA VAL A 35 3.32 -11.14 12.56
C VAL A 35 2.11 -10.72 11.72
N HIS A 36 2.07 -9.44 11.35
CA HIS A 36 1.03 -8.92 10.48
C HIS A 36 1.40 -9.12 9.01
N LEU A 37 0.51 -9.71 8.22
CA LEU A 37 0.65 -9.83 6.76
C LEU A 37 -0.56 -9.17 6.09
N THR A 38 -0.37 -8.10 5.31
CA THR A 38 -1.53 -7.30 4.91
C THR A 38 -1.38 -6.63 3.56
N SER A 39 -2.53 -6.43 2.91
CA SER A 39 -2.67 -5.57 1.73
C SER A 39 -3.39 -4.26 2.04
N LEU A 40 -3.66 -3.96 3.31
CA LEU A 40 -4.22 -2.67 3.72
C LEU A 40 -3.21 -1.54 3.50
N ALA A 41 -3.71 -0.32 3.34
CA ALA A 41 -2.87 0.86 3.24
C ALA A 41 -2.07 1.06 4.54
N PRO A 42 -0.77 1.44 4.49
CA PRO A 42 0.06 1.49 5.70
C PRO A 42 -0.40 2.53 6.73
N THR A 43 -1.15 3.56 6.32
CA THR A 43 -1.79 4.52 7.24
C THR A 43 -2.85 3.86 8.11
N ILE A 44 -3.65 2.96 7.55
CA ILE A 44 -4.68 2.21 8.31
C ILE A 44 -4.00 1.35 9.38
N LEU A 45 -2.85 0.76 9.06
CA LEU A 45 -2.06 -0.02 10.02
C LEU A 45 -1.57 0.84 11.18
N LEU A 46 -1.03 2.03 10.88
CA LEU A 46 -0.62 2.97 11.93
C LEU A 46 -1.78 3.40 12.83
N GLU A 47 -2.97 3.64 12.27
CA GLU A 47 -4.18 3.96 13.05
C GLU A 47 -4.58 2.80 13.97
N GLN A 48 -4.30 1.56 13.57
CA GLN A 48 -4.50 0.34 14.38
C GLN A 48 -3.35 0.08 15.37
N GLY A 49 -2.33 0.94 15.43
CA GLY A 49 -1.16 0.76 16.29
C GLY A 49 -0.14 -0.26 15.75
N ILE A 50 -0.25 -0.66 14.49
CA ILE A 50 0.64 -1.61 13.82
C ILE A 50 1.70 -0.82 13.04
N SER A 51 2.94 -0.81 13.54
CA SER A 51 4.07 -0.14 12.89
C SER A 51 4.95 -1.07 12.06
N GLU A 52 4.86 -2.39 12.25
CA GLU A 52 5.62 -3.37 11.49
C GLU A 52 4.68 -4.40 10.86
N TYR A 53 4.88 -4.68 9.57
CA TYR A 53 4.07 -5.63 8.83
C TYR A 53 4.83 -6.21 7.64
N TYR A 54 4.33 -7.33 7.13
CA TYR A 54 4.73 -7.93 5.87
C TYR A 54 3.70 -7.62 4.77
N ALA A 55 4.16 -7.48 3.54
CA ALA A 55 3.31 -7.44 2.35
C ALA A 55 3.85 -8.38 1.28
N LEU A 56 2.93 -9.00 0.54
CA LEU A 56 3.25 -9.82 -0.62
C LEU A 56 3.74 -8.95 -1.77
N GLU A 57 4.79 -9.39 -2.45
CA GLU A 57 5.20 -8.84 -3.74
C GLU A 57 4.36 -9.49 -4.85
N LEU A 58 3.20 -8.92 -5.12
CA LEU A 58 2.29 -9.43 -6.13
C LEU A 58 2.79 -9.09 -7.54
N PRO A 59 2.92 -10.07 -8.46
CA PRO A 59 3.14 -9.78 -9.86
C PRO A 59 1.99 -8.95 -10.44
N ARG A 60 2.31 -8.11 -11.43
CA ARG A 60 1.29 -7.28 -12.08
C ARG A 60 0.23 -8.16 -12.74
N ASN A 61 -1.02 -7.72 -12.67
CA ASN A 61 -2.19 -8.36 -13.27
C ASN A 61 -2.49 -9.77 -12.74
N THR A 62 -1.94 -10.15 -11.58
CA THR A 62 -2.29 -11.41 -10.93
C THR A 62 -3.47 -11.20 -9.98
N VAL A 63 -4.45 -12.10 -10.08
CA VAL A 63 -5.56 -12.21 -9.14
C VAL A 63 -5.49 -13.59 -8.52
N PHE A 64 -5.52 -13.63 -7.18
CA PHE A 64 -5.63 -14.86 -6.41
C PHE A 64 -7.02 -14.91 -5.78
N ASN A 65 -7.70 -16.04 -5.90
CA ASN A 65 -9.06 -16.21 -5.41
C ASN A 65 -9.10 -16.67 -3.95
N ASN A 66 -8.05 -17.33 -3.49
CA ASN A 66 -7.96 -17.92 -2.14
C ASN A 66 -6.50 -17.99 -1.65
N ALA A 67 -6.32 -18.34 -0.38
CA ALA A 67 -5.01 -18.44 0.27
C ALA A 67 -4.15 -19.57 -0.29
N GLU A 68 -4.75 -20.69 -0.70
CA GLU A 68 -4.06 -21.87 -1.23
C GLU A 68 -3.34 -21.55 -2.53
N GLU A 69 -3.95 -20.76 -3.43
CA GLU A 69 -3.30 -20.29 -4.65
C GLU A 69 -2.08 -19.41 -4.35
N ILE A 70 -2.16 -18.54 -3.32
CA ILE A 70 -1.03 -17.69 -2.87
C ILE A 70 0.09 -18.58 -2.32
N ILE A 71 -0.24 -19.55 -1.47
CA ILE A 71 0.73 -20.48 -0.88
C ILE A 71 1.39 -21.32 -1.97
N ALA A 72 0.62 -21.83 -2.93
CA ALA A 72 1.15 -22.61 -4.04
C ALA A 72 2.13 -21.81 -4.91
N ALA A 73 1.82 -20.53 -5.17
CA ALA A 73 2.67 -19.61 -5.92
C ALA A 73 3.96 -19.22 -5.18
N ASP A 74 4.00 -19.39 -3.85
CA ASP A 74 5.17 -19.19 -3.00
C ASP A 74 5.82 -17.81 -3.18
N LEU A 75 4.97 -16.79 -3.20
CA LEU A 75 5.37 -15.41 -3.52
C LEU A 75 6.36 -14.84 -2.50
N PRO A 76 7.25 -13.93 -2.93
CA PRO A 76 8.06 -13.12 -2.02
C PRO A 76 7.19 -12.32 -1.05
N VAL A 77 7.66 -12.22 0.19
CA VAL A 77 7.14 -11.28 1.20
C VAL A 77 8.24 -10.30 1.58
N ARG A 78 7.86 -9.04 1.79
CA ARG A 78 8.76 -7.99 2.25
C ARG A 78 8.25 -7.41 3.56
N LYS A 79 9.16 -7.20 4.50
CA LYS A 79 8.86 -6.59 5.80
C LYS A 79 9.03 -5.07 5.69
N TYR A 80 8.10 -4.33 6.27
CA TYR A 80 8.16 -2.88 6.33
C TYR A 80 7.93 -2.37 7.74
N CYS A 81 8.56 -1.24 8.05
CA CYS A 81 8.26 -0.41 9.19
C CYS A 81 7.62 0.89 8.68
N VAL A 82 6.51 1.29 9.29
CA VAL A 82 5.77 2.50 8.96
C VAL A 82 5.78 3.46 10.14
N SER A 83 5.98 4.75 9.87
CA SER A 83 5.95 5.81 10.88
C SER A 83 5.26 7.06 10.34
N LYS A 84 4.80 7.93 11.25
CA LYS A 84 4.28 9.25 10.88
C LYS A 84 5.41 10.16 10.41
N VAL A 85 5.07 11.12 9.56
CA VAL A 85 5.93 12.24 9.15
C VAL A 85 5.26 13.53 9.61
N ASP A 86 5.92 14.29 10.47
CA ASP A 86 5.32 15.49 11.07
C ASP A 86 5.23 16.67 10.09
N ASN A 87 6.16 16.78 9.13
CA ASN A 87 6.21 17.91 8.20
C ASN A 87 6.52 17.49 6.76
N ALA A 88 5.50 16.96 6.06
CA ALA A 88 5.63 16.62 4.65
C ALA A 88 5.62 17.84 3.72
N ALA A 89 5.10 19.00 4.19
CA ALA A 89 4.94 20.21 3.39
C ALA A 89 6.27 20.87 2.98
N GLU A 90 7.38 20.52 3.65
CA GLU A 90 8.72 20.99 3.30
C GLU A 90 9.36 20.22 2.13
N LEU A 91 8.73 19.12 1.69
CA LEU A 91 9.23 18.30 0.59
C LEU A 91 8.54 18.67 -0.72
N ASP A 92 9.26 18.54 -1.83
CA ASP A 92 8.68 18.67 -3.15
C ASP A 92 7.56 17.63 -3.35
N ALA A 93 6.34 18.10 -3.54
CA ALA A 93 5.18 17.24 -3.73
C ALA A 93 5.08 16.70 -5.16
N VAL A 94 4.69 15.44 -5.32
CA VAL A 94 4.36 14.81 -6.60
C VAL A 94 3.08 14.01 -6.49
N ILE A 95 2.26 14.04 -7.55
CA ILE A 95 1.01 13.29 -7.63
C ILE A 95 1.26 11.98 -8.38
N VAL A 96 0.81 10.88 -7.80
CA VAL A 96 0.89 9.55 -8.41
C VAL A 96 -0.48 8.89 -8.45
N SER A 97 -1.10 8.89 -9.62
CA SER A 97 -2.31 8.12 -9.87
C SER A 97 -2.47 7.88 -11.37
N ARG A 98 -3.04 6.73 -11.74
CA ARG A 98 -3.46 6.45 -13.12
C ARG A 98 -4.91 6.83 -13.39
N HIS A 99 -5.63 7.24 -12.35
CA HIS A 99 -7.04 7.53 -12.43
C HIS A 99 -7.24 9.04 -12.55
N GLN A 100 -7.67 9.51 -13.72
CA GLN A 100 -7.72 10.94 -14.03
C GLN A 100 -8.62 11.74 -13.08
N GLY A 101 -9.75 11.15 -12.64
CA GLY A 101 -10.61 11.78 -11.64
C GLY A 101 -9.87 12.07 -10.34
N THR A 102 -9.04 11.12 -9.87
CA THR A 102 -8.21 11.30 -8.67
C THR A 102 -7.14 12.37 -8.90
N VAL A 103 -6.49 12.37 -10.07
CA VAL A 103 -5.49 13.40 -10.42
C VAL A 103 -6.09 14.80 -10.38
N ASN A 104 -7.28 14.97 -10.96
CA ASN A 104 -7.96 16.27 -11.00
C ASN A 104 -8.23 16.81 -9.60
N ILE A 105 -8.76 15.97 -8.70
CA ILE A 105 -9.04 16.39 -7.32
C ILE A 105 -7.75 16.69 -6.55
N LEU A 106 -6.70 15.87 -6.73
CA LEU A 106 -5.41 16.12 -6.08
C LEU A 106 -4.75 17.42 -6.56
N LYS A 107 -4.95 17.80 -7.83
CA LYS A 107 -4.45 19.07 -8.37
C LYS A 107 -5.11 20.29 -7.75
N GLU A 108 -6.31 20.18 -7.18
CA GLU A 108 -6.90 21.29 -6.42
C GLU A 108 -6.16 21.55 -5.10
N GLN A 109 -5.62 20.49 -4.47
CA GLN A 109 -4.86 20.58 -3.22
C GLN A 109 -3.36 20.80 -3.43
N TYR A 110 -2.81 20.27 -4.53
CA TYR A 110 -1.40 20.32 -4.88
C TYR A 110 -1.25 20.89 -6.31
N PRO A 111 -1.57 22.19 -6.54
CA PRO A 111 -1.66 22.77 -7.88
C PRO A 111 -0.34 22.68 -8.66
N ASP A 112 0.78 22.87 -7.98
CA ASP A 112 2.11 22.90 -8.60
C ASP A 112 2.79 21.52 -8.70
N ALA A 113 2.24 20.49 -8.02
CA ALA A 113 2.86 19.17 -7.97
C ALA A 113 2.77 18.44 -9.33
N PRO A 114 3.87 18.00 -9.96
CA PRO A 114 3.81 17.26 -11.21
C PRO A 114 3.11 15.91 -11.02
N VAL A 115 2.45 15.44 -12.08
CA VAL A 115 1.81 14.12 -12.12
C VAL A 115 2.77 13.13 -12.77
N LEU A 116 3.03 12.00 -12.11
CA LEU A 116 3.92 10.94 -12.60
C LEU A 116 3.12 9.69 -12.93
N GLU A 117 3.21 9.20 -14.17
CA GLU A 117 2.47 8.01 -14.63
C GLU A 117 3.32 6.72 -14.60
N ASN A 118 4.59 6.84 -14.94
CA ASN A 118 5.57 5.75 -14.98
C ASN A 118 6.68 6.04 -13.97
N ILE A 119 6.48 5.61 -12.73
CA ILE A 119 7.36 5.93 -11.61
C ILE A 119 8.50 4.92 -11.50
N MET A 120 9.73 5.43 -11.50
CA MET A 120 10.90 4.74 -10.98
C MET A 120 11.20 5.24 -9.55
N PRO A 121 11.86 4.42 -8.70
CA PRO A 121 12.28 4.84 -7.37
C PRO A 121 13.03 6.18 -7.31
N ALA A 122 13.84 6.47 -8.34
CA ALA A 122 14.60 7.71 -8.43
C ALA A 122 13.70 8.97 -8.57
N ASP A 123 12.54 8.85 -9.23
CA ASP A 123 11.66 9.98 -9.51
C ASP A 123 10.97 10.52 -8.27
N ILE A 124 10.79 9.66 -7.26
CA ILE A 124 10.10 9.93 -6.01
C ILE A 124 11.03 10.01 -4.80
N LYS A 125 12.34 9.81 -5.01
CA LYS A 125 13.32 9.73 -3.93
C LYS A 125 13.32 11.01 -3.10
N GLY A 126 13.02 10.89 -1.80
CA GLY A 126 13.02 12.02 -0.86
C GLY A 126 11.87 13.03 -1.05
N LYS A 127 10.93 12.77 -1.96
CA LYS A 127 9.78 13.66 -2.25
C LYS A 127 8.58 13.34 -1.36
N HIS A 128 7.62 14.26 -1.31
CA HIS A 128 6.29 13.98 -0.78
C HIS A 128 5.41 13.41 -1.90
N VAL A 129 5.12 12.13 -1.83
CA VAL A 129 4.26 11.48 -2.82
C VAL A 129 2.82 11.46 -2.33
N VAL A 130 1.89 11.92 -3.15
CA VAL A 130 0.45 11.90 -2.86
C VAL A 130 -0.25 11.06 -3.90
N GLY A 131 -0.98 10.02 -3.46
CA GLY A 131 -1.74 9.17 -4.38
C GLY A 131 -1.70 7.69 -4.02
N THR A 132 -1.63 6.83 -5.03
CA THR A 132 -1.69 5.37 -4.85
C THR A 132 -0.41 4.72 -5.39
N LEU A 133 0.41 4.17 -4.50
CA LEU A 133 1.63 3.43 -4.83
C LEU A 133 1.69 2.07 -4.12
N PRO A 134 2.33 1.05 -4.73
CA PRO A 134 2.66 -0.17 -4.01
C PRO A 134 3.77 0.06 -2.96
N PRO A 135 3.80 -0.70 -1.85
CA PRO A 135 4.74 -0.53 -0.73
C PRO A 135 6.21 -0.43 -1.14
N HIS A 136 6.67 -1.26 -2.07
CA HIS A 136 8.07 -1.26 -2.52
C HIS A 136 8.49 0.09 -3.14
N LEU A 137 7.59 0.82 -3.82
CA LEU A 137 7.87 2.16 -4.33
C LEU A 137 7.77 3.21 -3.23
N ILE A 138 6.79 3.08 -2.31
CA ILE A 138 6.63 4.01 -1.18
C ILE A 138 7.92 4.10 -0.36
N SER A 139 8.65 2.99 -0.21
CA SER A 139 9.92 2.94 0.54
C SER A 139 11.00 3.93 0.06
N SER A 140 10.90 4.41 -1.18
CA SER A 140 11.81 5.40 -1.75
C SER A 140 11.40 6.85 -1.46
N ALA A 141 10.13 7.10 -1.12
CA ALA A 141 9.61 8.44 -0.86
C ALA A 141 10.17 9.02 0.45
N GLY A 142 10.27 10.36 0.52
CA GLY A 142 10.57 11.06 1.76
C GLY A 142 9.37 11.06 2.71
N ALA A 143 8.18 11.27 2.13
CA ALA A 143 6.89 11.16 2.78
C ALA A 143 5.84 10.64 1.78
N TYR A 144 4.80 9.97 2.27
CA TYR A 144 3.73 9.44 1.45
C TYR A 144 2.37 9.74 2.08
N THR A 145 1.49 10.38 1.32
CA THR A 145 0.08 10.56 1.67
C THR A 145 -0.76 9.64 0.78
N PRO A 146 -1.26 8.52 1.33
CA PRO A 146 -2.08 7.61 0.54
C PRO A 146 -3.43 8.22 0.19
N VAL A 147 -3.87 7.88 -1.01
CA VAL A 147 -5.22 8.11 -1.49
C VAL A 147 -5.87 6.76 -1.73
N THR A 148 -7.03 6.55 -1.11
CA THR A 148 -7.84 5.34 -1.25
C THR A 148 -9.26 5.71 -1.67
N ILE A 149 -10.01 4.74 -2.18
CA ILE A 149 -11.41 4.90 -2.54
C ILE A 149 -12.21 3.91 -1.69
N LYS A 150 -13.18 4.41 -0.91
CA LYS A 150 -14.04 3.57 -0.07
C LYS A 150 -14.83 2.59 -0.93
N GLY A 151 -14.77 1.32 -0.57
CA GLY A 151 -15.47 0.24 -1.26
C GLY A 151 -15.03 0.05 -2.71
N PHE A 152 -13.79 0.42 -3.06
CA PHE A 152 -13.29 0.28 -4.42
C PHE A 152 -13.39 -1.16 -4.93
N ASN A 153 -14.02 -1.32 -6.10
CA ASN A 153 -14.18 -2.55 -6.82
C ASN A 153 -13.60 -2.39 -8.23
N TYR A 154 -12.47 -3.07 -8.46
CA TYR A 154 -11.73 -3.00 -9.72
C TYR A 154 -12.57 -3.37 -10.95
N ALA A 155 -13.63 -4.18 -10.81
CA ALA A 155 -14.47 -4.61 -11.93
C ALA A 155 -15.40 -3.50 -12.46
N VAL A 156 -15.69 -2.48 -11.65
CA VAL A 156 -16.72 -1.47 -11.98
C VAL A 156 -16.28 -0.02 -11.73
N ASP A 157 -15.27 0.22 -10.89
CA ASP A 157 -14.85 1.57 -10.50
C ASP A 157 -13.68 2.12 -11.34
N GLY A 158 -13.40 1.54 -12.51
CA GLY A 158 -12.26 1.94 -13.35
C GLY A 158 -12.36 3.35 -13.91
N ASP A 159 -13.58 3.86 -14.10
CA ASP A 159 -13.94 5.18 -14.64
C ASP A 159 -14.71 6.05 -13.63
N LEU A 160 -14.64 5.69 -12.34
CA LEU A 160 -15.33 6.40 -11.26
C LEU A 160 -15.00 7.90 -11.29
N SER A 161 -15.99 8.78 -11.32
CA SER A 161 -15.73 10.22 -11.46
C SER A 161 -16.84 11.08 -10.82
N GLY A 162 -16.66 12.40 -10.87
CA GLY A 162 -17.64 13.36 -10.37
C GLY A 162 -17.87 13.25 -8.86
N GLN A 163 -19.12 13.49 -8.45
CA GLN A 163 -19.50 13.54 -7.03
C GLN A 163 -19.28 12.21 -6.31
N GLU A 164 -19.52 11.07 -6.99
CA GLU A 164 -19.35 9.76 -6.37
C GLU A 164 -17.88 9.51 -6.01
N LEU A 165 -16.95 9.87 -6.90
CA LEU A 165 -15.53 9.80 -6.59
C LEU A 165 -15.19 10.71 -5.40
N LEU A 166 -15.68 11.95 -5.38
CA LEU A 166 -15.43 12.90 -4.30
C LEU A 166 -15.90 12.36 -2.94
N ASP A 167 -17.09 11.75 -2.89
CA ASP A 167 -17.68 11.23 -1.65
C ASP A 167 -16.95 9.97 -1.15
N ARG A 168 -16.40 9.16 -2.07
CA ARG A 168 -15.71 7.90 -1.75
C ARG A 168 -14.21 8.06 -1.56
N MET A 169 -13.59 9.06 -2.16
CA MET A 169 -12.15 9.26 -2.10
C MET A 169 -11.72 9.72 -0.71
N VAL A 170 -10.68 9.08 -0.18
CA VAL A 170 -10.08 9.40 1.10
C VAL A 170 -8.62 9.73 0.86
N ILE A 171 -8.27 10.99 1.12
CA ILE A 171 -6.88 11.45 1.19
C ILE A 171 -6.51 11.41 2.67
N SER A 172 -5.46 10.68 3.03
CA SER A 172 -5.03 10.63 4.43
C SER A 172 -4.59 12.02 4.91
N ASN A 173 -4.99 12.38 6.12
CA ASN A 173 -4.58 13.61 6.78
C ASN A 173 -3.16 13.55 7.37
N GLN A 174 -2.54 12.36 7.38
CA GLN A 174 -1.23 12.12 7.96
C GLN A 174 -0.32 11.49 6.92
N ALA A 175 0.73 12.22 6.55
CA ALA A 175 1.80 11.65 5.74
C ALA A 175 2.59 10.63 6.57
N ILE A 176 3.08 9.59 5.89
CA ILE A 176 3.83 8.50 6.49
C ILE A 176 5.17 8.30 5.80
N LYS A 177 6.11 7.66 6.51
CA LYS A 177 7.32 7.12 5.95
C LYS A 177 7.25 5.61 6.03
N LEU A 178 7.67 4.96 4.96
CA LEU A 178 7.78 3.51 4.90
C LEU A 178 9.24 3.14 4.71
N VAL A 179 9.73 2.17 5.47
CA VAL A 179 11.10 1.66 5.37
C VAL A 179 11.02 0.15 5.23
N GLU A 180 11.64 -0.40 4.19
CA GLU A 180 11.81 -1.85 4.08
C GLU A 180 12.83 -2.33 5.11
N VAL A 181 12.49 -3.40 5.83
CA VAL A 181 13.32 -3.99 6.89
C VAL A 181 13.80 -5.35 6.41
N ASN A 182 15.11 -5.60 6.55
CA ASN A 182 15.72 -6.88 6.21
C ASN A 182 15.71 -7.86 7.40
#